data_AF-A0A964PXF7-F1
#
_entry.id   AF-A0A964PXF7-F1
#
_cell.length_a   1.000
_cell.length_b   1.000
_cell.length_c   1.000
_cell.angle_alpha   90.00
_cell.angle_beta   90.00
_cell.angle_gamma   90.00
#
_symmetry.space_group_name_H-M   'P 1'
#
loop_
_entity.id
_entity.type
_entity.pdbx_description
1 polymer ?
#
loop_
_entity_poly.entity_id
_entity_poly.type
_entity_poly.pdbx_seq_one_letter_code
_entity_poly.pdbx_strand_id
1 'polypeptide(L)'
;MLARLGVPVDESLPSETAAEELMIFHMWVHSRAVQLSFFRRVPDSTIRDVLDHLHRAVFEDMVANGTARARIPVFEQRVGARYAAYYGAAESSDQSVGRAVLEHLVEGRRPRLAAVARMLTSRAVEMASPLRDFLDGLDLRSESEG
;
A
#
# COMPACT_ATOMS: atom_id res chain seq x y z
N MET A 1 17.15 -5.29 -3.88
CA MET A 1 16.56 -4.61 -2.69
C MET A 1 15.92 -5.62 -1.73
N LEU A 2 15.06 -6.53 -2.21
CA LEU A 2 14.34 -7.54 -1.41
C LEU A 2 15.25 -8.56 -0.67
N ALA A 3 16.34 -9.03 -1.30
CA ALA A 3 17.31 -9.91 -0.65
C ALA A 3 17.98 -9.28 0.60
N ARG A 4 18.14 -7.95 0.62
CA ARG A 4 18.66 -7.22 1.80
C ARG A 4 17.63 -7.15 2.95
N LEU A 5 16.37 -7.50 2.67
CA LEU A 5 15.27 -7.51 3.62
C LEU A 5 15.04 -8.89 4.28
N GLY A 6 15.81 -9.92 3.89
CA GLY A 6 15.60 -11.28 4.38
C GLY A 6 14.39 -11.99 3.75
N VAL A 7 13.79 -11.41 2.71
CA VAL A 7 12.79 -12.09 1.88
C VAL A 7 13.51 -13.17 1.06
N PRO A 8 13.09 -14.45 1.12
CA PRO A 8 13.66 -15.48 0.27
C PRO A 8 13.42 -15.10 -1.19
N VAL A 9 14.51 -14.84 -1.90
CA VAL A 9 14.53 -14.60 -3.35
C VAL A 9 15.08 -15.89 -3.93
N ASP A 10 14.21 -16.78 -4.39
CA ASP A 10 14.66 -17.90 -5.20
C ASP A 10 14.91 -17.33 -6.60
N GLU A 11 16.11 -17.55 -7.12
CA GLU A 11 16.56 -17.14 -8.46
C GLU A 11 15.89 -15.86 -9.00
N SER A 12 16.31 -14.70 -8.47
CA SER A 12 15.95 -13.34 -8.94
C SER A 12 14.53 -12.80 -8.67
N LEU A 13 13.56 -13.61 -8.20
CA LEU A 13 12.20 -13.13 -7.88
C LEU A 13 11.74 -13.50 -6.45
N PRO A 14 10.94 -12.65 -5.77
CA PRO A 14 10.32 -13.01 -4.49
C PRO A 14 9.35 -14.19 -4.67
N SER A 15 9.12 -14.97 -3.61
CA SER A 15 8.04 -15.97 -3.61
C SER A 15 6.69 -15.32 -3.94
N GLU A 16 5.78 -16.08 -4.53
CA GLU A 16 4.44 -15.59 -4.92
C GLU A 16 3.71 -14.91 -3.74
N THR A 17 3.78 -15.52 -2.55
CA THR A 17 3.24 -14.94 -1.31
C THR A 17 3.89 -13.60 -0.97
N ALA A 18 5.22 -13.48 -1.08
CA ALA A 18 5.90 -12.23 -0.78
C ALA A 18 5.59 -11.14 -1.82
N ALA A 19 5.43 -11.50 -3.10
CA ALA A 19 5.01 -10.59 -4.15
C ALA A 19 3.60 -10.05 -3.89
N GLU A 20 2.66 -10.93 -3.51
CA GLU A 20 1.30 -10.55 -3.12
C GLU A 20 1.28 -9.61 -1.91
N GLU A 21 2.07 -9.89 -0.85
CA GLU A 21 2.14 -9.01 0.33
C GLU A 21 2.75 -7.64 0.02
N LEU A 22 3.76 -7.59 -0.85
CA LEU A 22 4.33 -6.33 -1.33
C LEU A 22 3.32 -5.53 -2.16
N MET A 23 2.53 -6.20 -3.01
CA MET A 23 1.47 -5.57 -3.78
C MET A 23 0.40 -4.98 -2.86
N ILE A 24 -0.08 -5.75 -1.87
CA ILE A 24 -1.06 -5.28 -0.89
C ILE A 24 -0.54 -4.06 -0.14
N PHE A 25 0.71 -4.08 0.31
CA PHE A 25 1.33 -2.94 0.97
C PHE A 25 1.42 -1.72 0.05
N HIS A 26 1.83 -1.90 -1.21
CA HIS A 26 1.89 -0.81 -2.19
C HIS A 26 0.52 -0.16 -2.41
N MET A 27 -0.53 -0.97 -2.61
CA MET A 27 -1.90 -0.49 -2.76
C MET A 27 -2.33 0.32 -1.52
N TRP A 28 -2.00 -0.15 -0.31
CA TRP A 28 -2.32 0.55 0.93
C TRP A 28 -1.60 1.90 1.03
N VAL A 29 -0.30 1.95 0.71
CA VAL A 29 0.49 3.19 0.73
C VAL A 29 -0.13 4.22 -0.20
N HIS A 30 -0.52 3.81 -1.42
CA HIS A 30 -1.18 4.70 -2.37
C HIS A 30 -2.54 5.18 -1.84
N SER A 31 -3.35 4.27 -1.31
CA SER A 31 -4.66 4.60 -0.73
C SER A 31 -4.52 5.60 0.41
N ARG A 32 -3.54 5.40 1.30
CA ARG A 32 -3.25 6.30 2.41
C ARG A 32 -2.74 7.66 1.95
N ALA A 33 -1.86 7.69 0.94
CA ALA A 33 -1.31 8.93 0.38
C ALA A 33 -2.41 9.79 -0.25
N VAL A 34 -3.32 9.18 -1.03
CA VAL A 34 -4.48 9.88 -1.59
C VAL A 34 -5.38 10.41 -0.47
N GLN A 35 -5.76 9.56 0.49
CA GLN A 35 -6.61 9.97 1.61
C GLN A 35 -6.02 11.14 2.40
N LEU A 36 -4.72 11.10 2.72
CA LEU A 36 -4.07 12.16 3.48
C LEU A 36 -3.93 13.46 2.68
N SER A 37 -3.59 13.37 1.40
CA SER A 37 -3.35 14.55 0.57
C SER A 37 -4.64 15.27 0.18
N PHE A 38 -5.71 14.51 -0.03
CA PHE A 38 -7.01 15.03 -0.45
C PHE A 38 -8.00 15.24 0.71
N PHE A 39 -7.60 14.92 1.94
CA PHE A 39 -8.42 15.10 3.14
C PHE A 39 -8.99 16.52 3.21
N ARG A 40 -10.33 16.63 3.31
CA ARG A 40 -11.10 17.89 3.34
C ARG A 40 -10.96 18.78 2.09
N ARG A 41 -10.30 18.33 1.03
CA ARG A 41 -10.21 19.05 -0.26
C ARG A 41 -11.26 18.58 -1.27
N VAL A 42 -11.68 17.33 -1.14
CA VAL A 42 -12.70 16.69 -1.98
C VAL A 42 -13.63 15.84 -1.12
N PRO A 43 -14.84 15.51 -1.60
CA PRO A 43 -15.75 14.63 -0.88
C PRO A 43 -15.15 13.24 -0.65
N ASP A 44 -15.42 12.65 0.53
CA ASP A 44 -14.95 11.30 0.88
C ASP A 44 -15.48 10.21 -0.08
N SER A 45 -16.64 10.44 -0.71
CA SER A 45 -17.17 9.54 -1.75
C SER A 45 -16.28 9.54 -2.99
N THR A 46 -15.80 10.72 -3.42
CA THR A 46 -14.89 10.85 -4.56
C THR A 46 -13.57 10.13 -4.31
N ILE A 47 -13.02 10.26 -3.09
CA ILE A 47 -11.79 9.53 -2.72
C ILE A 47 -12.03 8.02 -2.78
N ARG A 48 -13.17 7.54 -2.25
CA ARG A 48 -13.53 6.12 -2.31
C ARG A 48 -13.65 5.62 -3.74
N ASP A 49 -14.40 6.33 -4.59
CA ASP A 49 -14.59 5.94 -5.99
C ASP A 49 -13.24 5.82 -6.72
N VAL A 50 -12.32 6.77 -6.53
CA VAL A 50 -10.99 6.72 -7.14
C VAL A 50 -10.18 5.51 -6.67
N LEU A 51 -10.22 5.21 -5.37
CA LEU A 51 -9.49 4.07 -4.81
C LEU A 51 -10.08 2.73 -5.23
N ASP A 52 -11.41 2.64 -5.35
CA ASP A 52 -12.08 1.44 -5.87
C ASP A 52 -11.69 1.17 -7.33
N HIS A 53 -11.59 2.22 -8.16
CA HIS A 53 -11.10 2.08 -9.53
C HIS A 53 -9.64 1.61 -9.58
N LEU A 54 -8.77 2.14 -8.70
CA LEU A 54 -7.38 1.69 -8.60
C LEU A 54 -7.30 0.21 -8.24
N HIS A 55 -8.04 -0.24 -7.21
CA HIS A 55 -8.04 -1.64 -6.80
C HIS A 55 -8.58 -2.55 -7.90
N ARG A 56 -9.66 -2.15 -8.56
CA ARG A 56 -10.22 -2.89 -9.69
C ARG A 56 -9.22 -3.05 -10.83
N ALA A 57 -8.53 -1.97 -11.20
CA ALA A 57 -7.52 -2.01 -12.25
C ALA A 57 -6.38 -2.98 -11.91
N VAL A 58 -5.92 -3.00 -10.66
CA VAL A 58 -4.92 -3.97 -10.19
C VAL A 58 -5.44 -5.41 -10.31
N PHE A 59 -6.67 -5.68 -9.88
CA PHE A 59 -7.24 -7.03 -9.97
C PHE A 59 -7.46 -7.49 -11.42
N GLU A 60 -7.87 -6.57 -12.30
CA GLU A 60 -8.00 -6.83 -13.73
C GLU A 60 -6.63 -7.15 -14.37
N ASP A 61 -5.59 -6.39 -14.02
CA ASP A 61 -4.21 -6.63 -14.47
C ASP A 61 -3.67 -7.97 -13.96
N MET A 62 -3.92 -8.33 -12.70
CA MET A 62 -3.56 -9.64 -12.16
C MET A 62 -4.16 -10.78 -12.99
N VAL A 63 -5.43 -10.68 -13.38
CA VAL A 63 -6.09 -11.68 -14.22
C VAL A 63 -5.51 -11.68 -15.64
N ALA A 64 -5.27 -10.51 -16.21
CA ALA A 64 -4.66 -10.38 -17.54
C ALA A 64 -3.25 -11.00 -17.59
N ASN A 65 -2.51 -10.97 -16.48
CA ASN A 65 -1.19 -11.55 -16.34
C ASN A 65 -1.19 -12.97 -15.75
N GLY A 66 -2.31 -13.69 -15.86
CA GLY A 66 -2.37 -15.14 -15.61
C GLY A 66 -2.83 -15.56 -14.22
N THR A 67 -3.22 -14.62 -13.34
CA THR A 67 -3.88 -14.98 -12.08
C THR A 67 -5.26 -15.58 -12.38
N ALA A 68 -5.55 -16.75 -11.84
CA ALA A 68 -6.87 -17.35 -11.99
C ALA A 68 -7.95 -16.45 -11.37
N ARG A 69 -9.01 -16.14 -12.13
CA ARG A 69 -10.11 -15.27 -11.67
C ARG A 69 -10.76 -15.75 -10.36
N ALA A 70 -10.78 -17.07 -10.13
CA ALA A 70 -11.27 -17.67 -8.89
C ALA A 70 -10.41 -17.35 -7.65
N ARG A 71 -9.15 -16.90 -7.80
CA ARG A 71 -8.28 -16.47 -6.70
C ARG A 71 -8.52 -15.02 -6.26
N ILE A 72 -9.15 -14.20 -7.11
CA ILE A 72 -9.35 -12.77 -6.82
C ILE A 72 -10.12 -12.53 -5.52
N PRO A 73 -11.24 -13.22 -5.21
CA PRO A 73 -11.94 -13.00 -3.95
C PRO A 73 -11.09 -13.31 -2.71
N VAL A 74 -10.19 -14.31 -2.80
CA VAL A 74 -9.28 -14.67 -1.70
C VAL A 74 -8.21 -13.58 -1.52
N PHE A 75 -7.67 -13.06 -2.63
CA PHE A 75 -6.73 -11.94 -2.59
C PHE A 75 -7.37 -10.68 -2.02
N GLU A 76 -8.61 -10.36 -2.42
CA GLU A 76 -9.38 -9.23 -1.90
C GLU A 76 -9.63 -9.33 -0.40
N GLN A 77 -9.98 -10.52 0.12
CA GLN A 77 -10.08 -10.76 1.56
C GLN A 77 -8.75 -10.49 2.29
N ARG A 78 -7.62 -10.89 1.69
CA ARG A 78 -6.30 -10.59 2.24
C ARG A 78 -6.02 -9.09 2.22
N VAL A 79 -6.34 -8.38 1.13
CA VAL A 79 -6.23 -6.91 1.07
C VAL A 79 -6.97 -6.27 2.24
N GLY A 80 -8.24 -6.64 2.46
CA GLY A 80 -9.04 -6.10 3.57
C GLY A 80 -8.44 -6.36 4.94
N ALA A 81 -8.01 -7.59 5.22
CA ALA A 81 -7.37 -7.95 6.48
C ALA A 81 -6.07 -7.18 6.74
N ARG A 82 -5.23 -7.02 5.71
CA ARG A 82 -3.97 -6.27 5.79
C ARG A 82 -4.22 -4.77 5.94
N TYR A 83 -5.21 -4.22 5.26
CA TYR A 83 -5.59 -2.81 5.40
C TYR A 83 -6.01 -2.50 6.84
N ALA A 84 -6.84 -3.34 7.45
CA ALA A 84 -7.23 -3.18 8.85
C ALA A 84 -6.01 -3.16 9.78
N ALA A 85 -5.04 -4.07 9.59
CA ALA A 85 -3.81 -4.10 10.35
C ALA A 85 -2.95 -2.84 10.14
N TYR A 86 -2.80 -2.38 8.90
CA TYR A 86 -1.98 -1.22 8.58
C TYR A 86 -2.61 0.10 9.05
N TYR A 87 -3.92 0.27 8.92
CA TYR A 87 -4.62 1.44 9.47
C TYR A 87 -4.52 1.49 11.00
N GLY A 88 -4.77 0.37 11.69
CA GLY A 88 -4.60 0.31 13.15
C GLY A 88 -3.16 0.59 13.59
N ALA A 89 -2.16 0.12 12.83
CA ALA A 89 -0.76 0.44 13.09
C ALA A 89 -0.44 1.93 12.84
N ALA A 90 -1.00 2.53 11.78
CA ALA A 90 -0.79 3.92 11.41
C ALA A 90 -1.39 4.91 12.43
N GLU A 91 -2.42 4.52 13.17
CA GLU A 91 -2.94 5.30 14.31
C GLU A 91 -1.90 5.46 15.42
N SER A 92 -1.02 4.47 15.57
CA SER A 92 0.03 4.51 16.60
C SER A 92 1.29 5.25 16.11
N SER A 93 1.87 4.82 14.99
CA SER A 93 3.02 5.49 14.36
C SER A 93 3.38 4.90 12.99
N ASP A 94 4.08 5.67 12.16
CA ASP A 94 4.63 5.19 10.89
C ASP A 94 5.61 4.01 11.06
N GLN A 95 6.28 3.92 12.21
CA GLN A 95 7.18 2.81 12.54
C GLN A 95 6.40 1.53 12.86
N SER A 96 5.20 1.66 13.43
CA SER A 96 4.30 0.54 13.70
C SER A 96 3.80 -0.09 12.40
N VAL A 97 3.53 0.73 11.37
CA VAL A 97 3.16 0.22 10.03
C VAL A 97 4.26 -0.67 9.46
N GLY A 98 5.52 -0.22 9.53
CA GLY A 98 6.65 -1.01 9.06
C GLY A 98 6.81 -2.35 9.79
N ARG A 99 6.39 -2.44 11.06
CA ARG A 99 6.35 -3.71 11.81
C ARG A 99 5.21 -4.62 11.33
N ALA A 100 4.00 -4.07 11.16
CA ALA A 100 2.85 -4.84 10.68
C ALA A 100 3.12 -5.46 9.30
N VAL A 101 3.74 -4.72 8.38
CA VAL A 101 4.14 -5.22 7.05
C VAL A 101 5.15 -6.37 7.16
N LEU A 102 6.08 -6.29 8.10
CA LEU A 102 7.12 -7.32 8.28
C LEU A 102 6.60 -8.63 8.87
N GLU A 103 5.59 -8.56 9.74
CA GLU A 103 4.91 -9.75 10.26
C GLU A 103 4.26 -10.57 9.15
N HIS A 104 3.96 -9.91 8.03
CA HIS A 104 3.28 -10.46 6.88
C HIS A 104 4.26 -10.91 5.79
N LEU A 105 5.38 -10.20 5.61
CA LEU A 105 6.42 -10.56 4.63
C LEU A 105 7.33 -11.71 5.09
N VAL A 106 7.52 -11.90 6.39
CA VAL A 106 8.54 -12.80 6.94
C VAL A 106 7.86 -13.79 7.89
N GLU A 107 7.23 -14.82 7.33
CA GLU A 107 6.79 -15.99 8.11
C GLU A 107 8.01 -16.60 8.83
N GLY A 108 8.15 -16.31 10.13
CA GLY A 108 8.94 -17.11 11.07
C GLY A 108 10.46 -16.90 11.17
N ARG A 109 11.11 -15.87 10.60
CA ARG A 109 12.58 -15.65 10.79
C ARG A 109 12.97 -14.24 11.21
N ARG A 110 13.28 -14.06 12.49
CA ARG A 110 13.72 -12.81 13.16
C ARG A 110 15.23 -12.84 13.39
N PRO A 111 16.03 -11.91 12.81
CA PRO A 111 16.55 -10.83 13.66
C PRO A 111 16.84 -9.46 12.99
N ARG A 112 16.61 -9.23 11.68
CA ARG A 112 16.98 -7.96 10.99
C ARG A 112 15.83 -6.98 10.70
N LEU A 113 14.65 -7.21 11.29
CA LEU A 113 13.37 -6.58 10.93
C LEU A 113 13.29 -5.06 11.18
N ALA A 114 13.87 -4.53 12.26
CA ALA A 114 13.70 -3.10 12.60
C ALA A 114 14.34 -2.14 11.58
N ALA A 115 15.47 -2.51 10.96
CA ALA A 115 16.12 -1.69 9.93
C ALA A 115 15.33 -1.72 8.61
N VAL A 116 14.74 -2.86 8.29
CA VAL A 116 13.90 -3.05 7.10
C VAL A 116 12.60 -2.26 7.23
N ALA A 117 11.95 -2.32 8.40
CA ALA A 117 10.73 -1.56 8.69
C ALA A 117 10.94 -0.07 8.45
N ARG A 118 12.01 0.49 9.04
CA ARG A 118 12.37 1.90 8.84
C ARG A 118 12.62 2.25 7.38
N MET A 119 13.27 1.37 6.62
CA MET A 119 13.53 1.61 5.21
C MET A 119 12.25 1.57 4.37
N LEU A 120 11.35 0.63 4.61
CA LEU A 120 10.04 0.56 3.94
C LEU A 120 9.18 1.78 4.26
N THR A 121 9.12 2.18 5.53
CA THR A 121 8.43 3.39 5.97
C THR A 121 9.01 4.64 5.29
N SER A 122 10.33 4.82 5.28
CA SER A 122 10.99 5.97 4.65
C SER A 122 10.65 6.06 3.16
N ARG A 123 10.63 4.93 2.44
CA ARG A 123 10.26 4.89 1.02
C ARG A 123 8.78 5.22 0.80
N ALA A 124 7.89 4.70 1.64
CA ALA A 124 6.46 4.99 1.55
C ALA A 124 6.17 6.49 1.77
N VAL A 125 6.83 7.11 2.76
CA VAL A 125 6.73 8.55 3.02
C VAL A 125 7.29 9.36 1.85
N GLU A 126 8.48 9.02 1.33
CA GLU A 126 9.08 9.69 0.16
C GLU A 126 8.19 9.61 -1.09
N MET A 127 7.43 8.53 -1.28
CA MET A 127 6.50 8.42 -2.40
C MET A 127 5.24 9.27 -2.23
N ALA A 128 4.82 9.53 -0.98
CA ALA A 128 3.59 10.27 -0.68
C ALA A 128 3.80 11.80 -0.60
N SER A 129 4.97 12.26 -0.13
CA SER A 129 5.25 13.70 0.06
C SER A 129 5.11 14.55 -1.22
N PRO A 130 5.62 14.14 -2.40
CA PRO A 130 5.53 14.97 -3.61
C PRO A 130 4.10 15.26 -4.06
N LEU A 131 3.17 14.31 -3.85
CA LEU A 131 1.76 14.50 -4.19
C LEU A 131 1.11 15.54 -3.28
N ARG A 132 1.38 15.48 -1.97
CA ARG A 132 0.89 16.47 -1.01
C ARG A 132 1.41 17.87 -1.36
N ASP A 133 2.71 18.00 -1.60
CA ASP A 133 3.35 19.28 -1.92
C ASP A 133 2.80 19.88 -3.23
N PHE A 134 2.58 19.04 -4.25
CA PHE A 134 1.94 19.44 -5.50
C PHE A 134 0.51 19.97 -5.25
N LEU A 135 -0.29 19.25 -4.46
CA LEU A 135 -1.67 19.64 -4.17
C LEU A 135 -1.77 20.87 -3.27
N ASP A 136 -0.78 21.15 -2.41
CA ASP A 136 -0.69 22.39 -1.65
C ASP A 136 -0.46 23.61 -2.56
N GLY A 137 0.18 23.41 -3.72
CA GLY A 137 0.35 24.42 -4.75
C GLY A 137 -0.86 24.64 -5.66
N LEU A 138 -1.91 23.82 -5.56
CA LEU A 138 -3.14 23.94 -6.34
C LEU A 138 -4.26 24.52 -5.48
N ASP A 139 -4.88 25.61 -5.94
CA ASP A 139 -6.12 26.12 -5.31
C ASP A 139 -7.33 25.29 -5.77
N LEU A 140 -7.42 24.08 -5.22
CA LEU A 140 -8.48 23.10 -5.51
C LEU A 140 -9.88 23.54 -5.00
N ARG A 141 -10.01 24.72 -4.41
CA ARG A 141 -11.29 25.26 -3.91
C ARG A 141 -12.08 26.04 -4.97
N SER A 142 -11.50 26.27 -6.15
CA SER A 142 -12.03 27.23 -7.13
C SER A 142 -13.01 26.67 -8.17
N GLU A 143 -13.25 25.35 -8.25
CA GLU A 143 -14.18 24.77 -9.25
C GLU A 143 -15.59 24.45 -8.69
N SER A 144 -16.10 25.27 -7.75
CA SER A 144 -17.49 25.16 -7.28
C SER A 144 -18.38 26.36 -7.62
N GLU A 145 -17.92 27.29 -8.45
CA GLU A 145 -18.76 28.35 -9.02
C GLU A 145 -18.48 28.49 -10.52
N GLY A 146 -19.39 27.97 -11.34
CA GLY A 146 -19.38 28.06 -12.81
C GLY A 146 -20.47 27.24 -13.46
#